data_AF-A0A0A8US55-F1
#
_entry.id   AF-A0A0A8US55-F1
#
_cell.length_a   1.000
_cell.length_b   1.000
_cell.length_c   1.000
_cell.angle_alpha   90.00
_cell.angle_beta   90.00
_cell.angle_gamma   90.00
#
_symmetry.space_group_name_H-M   'P 1'
#
loop_
_entity.id
_entity.type
_entity.pdbx_description
1 polymer ?
#
loop_
_entity_poly.entity_id
_entity_poly.type
_entity_poly.pdbx_seq_one_letter_code
_entity_poly.pdbx_strand_id
1 'polypeptide(L)'
;MNWKSLKFLGMSAGFLFIMLTSCVAAVTPKFALTPTTVTSFKLRPSDTVIVRYRVTNNTNSARALTIVPVAGVTQIIGNADACRRPFVLGKGHSCVLSLRISGAQLTASGIHGGPTVCKTIGRGDSNPDPYLCSQPPSPNILHVNPN
;
A
#
# COMPACT_ATOMS: atom_id res chain seq x y z
N MET A 1 38.43 49.92 -44.23
CA MET A 1 37.06 50.26 -44.68
C MET A 1 36.11 50.14 -43.51
N ASN A 2 35.39 51.22 -43.21
CA ASN A 2 34.50 51.41 -42.07
C ASN A 2 33.14 51.78 -42.68
N TRP A 3 32.07 51.01 -42.43
CA TRP A 3 30.69 51.30 -42.86
C TRP A 3 29.80 51.21 -41.64
N LYS A 4 29.19 52.33 -41.29
CA LYS A 4 28.35 52.52 -40.12
C LYS A 4 26.88 52.16 -40.44
N SER A 5 26.28 51.42 -39.51
CA SER A 5 24.93 51.62 -38.95
C SER A 5 23.64 51.19 -39.70
N LEU A 6 22.68 50.79 -38.83
CA LEU A 6 21.21 50.70 -38.94
C LEU A 6 20.64 49.38 -39.52
N LYS A 7 19.72 48.66 -38.84
CA LYS A 7 18.59 49.13 -38.02
C LYS A 7 18.24 48.18 -36.84
N PHE A 8 17.84 48.81 -35.73
CA PHE A 8 17.03 48.26 -34.64
C PHE A 8 15.62 47.86 -35.15
N LEU A 9 15.15 46.65 -34.79
CA LEU A 9 13.75 46.17 -34.74
C LEU A 9 13.84 44.68 -34.34
N GLY A 10 13.26 44.11 -33.29
CA GLY A 10 12.40 44.51 -32.18
C GLY A 10 12.21 43.25 -31.30
N MET A 11 11.68 43.42 -30.07
CA MET A 11 11.00 42.43 -29.21
C MET A 11 11.35 40.94 -29.44
N SER A 12 11.86 40.18 -28.47
CA SER A 12 11.08 39.80 -27.29
C SER A 12 11.93 38.92 -26.36
N ALA A 13 11.82 39.17 -25.05
CA ALA A 13 12.30 38.27 -24.02
C ALA A 13 11.56 36.93 -24.15
N GLY A 14 12.26 35.89 -24.59
CA GLY A 14 11.72 34.54 -24.73
C GLY A 14 12.52 33.55 -23.90
N PHE A 15 12.43 33.63 -22.57
CA PHE A 15 12.92 32.56 -21.69
C PHE A 15 11.97 31.37 -21.85
N LEU A 16 12.24 30.50 -22.84
CA LEU A 16 11.46 29.30 -23.12
C LEU A 16 11.72 28.27 -22.00
N PHE A 17 10.97 28.40 -20.91
CA PHE A 17 10.93 27.42 -19.83
C PHE A 17 10.15 26.20 -20.33
N ILE A 18 10.85 25.21 -20.90
CA ILE A 18 10.27 23.91 -21.23
C ILE A 18 9.92 23.25 -19.89
N MET A 19 8.66 23.38 -19.47
CA MET A 19 8.10 22.62 -18.35
C MET A 19 8.02 21.16 -18.80
N LEU A 20 9.06 20.38 -18.48
CA LEU A 20 9.00 18.92 -18.54
C LEU A 20 8.05 18.44 -17.44
N THR A 21 6.75 18.39 -17.74
CA THR A 21 5.77 17.70 -16.90
C THR A 21 6.05 16.21 -16.98
N SER A 22 6.79 15.70 -16.01
CA SER A 22 7.02 14.26 -15.84
C SER A 22 5.70 13.59 -15.49
N CYS A 23 5.14 12.83 -16.45
CA CYS A 23 4.03 11.92 -16.18
C CYS A 23 4.56 10.79 -15.29
N VAL A 24 4.34 10.88 -13.99
CA VAL A 24 4.67 9.79 -13.05
C VAL A 24 3.56 8.73 -13.20
N ALA A 25 3.84 7.68 -13.95
CA ALA A 25 2.95 6.52 -14.02
C ALA A 25 2.90 5.84 -12.64
N ALA A 26 1.71 5.72 -12.05
CA ALA A 26 1.55 5.05 -10.76
C ALA A 26 1.90 3.57 -10.87
N VAL A 27 2.92 3.12 -10.13
CA VAL A 27 3.28 1.70 -10.06
C VAL A 27 2.12 0.94 -9.42
N THR A 28 1.50 0.06 -10.19
CA THR A 28 0.41 -0.78 -9.69
C THR A 28 1.00 -1.91 -8.83
N PRO A 29 0.63 -2.01 -7.54
CA PRO A 29 1.14 -3.07 -6.68
C PRO A 29 0.63 -4.42 -7.15
N LYS A 30 1.43 -5.48 -6.95
CA LYS A 30 1.06 -6.86 -7.32
C LYS A 30 -0.18 -7.32 -6.55
N PHE A 31 -0.31 -6.90 -5.29
CA PHE A 31 -1.53 -7.03 -4.51
C PHE A 31 -1.96 -5.63 -4.07
N ALA A 32 -3.13 -5.18 -4.53
CA ALA A 32 -3.69 -3.91 -4.07
C ALA A 32 -4.38 -4.11 -2.73
N LEU A 33 -4.09 -3.22 -1.78
CA LEU A 33 -4.72 -3.18 -0.47
C LEU A 33 -5.43 -1.84 -0.32
N THR A 34 -6.75 -1.84 -0.43
CA THR A 34 -7.57 -0.64 -0.32
C THR A 34 -8.34 -0.68 1.01
N PRO A 35 -8.16 0.30 1.90
CA PRO A 35 -8.84 0.31 3.18
C PRO A 35 -10.35 0.49 2.98
N THR A 36 -11.14 -0.23 3.77
CA THR A 36 -12.60 -0.07 3.82
C THR A 36 -13.06 0.46 5.19
N THR A 37 -12.11 0.75 6.08
CA THR A 37 -12.29 1.40 7.38
C THR A 37 -11.19 2.43 7.59
N VAL A 38 -11.33 3.29 8.60
CA VAL A 38 -10.24 4.15 9.07
C VAL A 38 -8.98 3.33 9.41
N THR A 39 -7.81 3.91 9.13
CA THR A 39 -6.51 3.24 9.29
C THR A 39 -5.58 3.97 10.26
N SER A 40 -6.00 5.10 10.83
CA SER A 40 -5.20 5.91 11.74
C SER A 40 -5.82 5.92 13.14
N PHE A 41 -5.07 5.45 14.15
CA PHE A 41 -5.55 5.31 15.52
C PHE A 41 -4.50 5.69 16.56
N LYS A 42 -4.99 6.11 17.72
CA LYS A 42 -4.23 6.17 18.97
C LYS A 42 -4.92 5.24 19.96
N LEU A 43 -4.23 4.21 20.43
CA LEU A 43 -4.81 3.14 21.25
C LEU A 43 -4.15 3.06 22.62
N ARG A 44 -4.97 2.96 23.67
CA ARG A 44 -4.55 2.59 25.01
C ARG A 44 -4.45 1.06 25.12
N PRO A 45 -3.77 0.52 26.15
CA PRO A 45 -3.70 -0.92 26.37
C PRO A 45 -5.07 -1.62 26.46
N SER A 46 -6.11 -0.94 26.94
CA SER A 46 -7.49 -1.46 27.01
C SER A 46 -8.21 -1.53 25.67
N ASP A 47 -7.71 -0.85 24.65
CA ASP A 47 -8.47 -0.62 23.42
C ASP A 47 -8.31 -1.80 22.45
N THR A 48 -9.35 -2.04 21.65
CA THR A 48 -9.31 -2.98 20.54
C THR A 48 -10.07 -2.40 19.37
N VAL A 49 -9.47 -2.46 18.17
CA VAL A 49 -10.09 -1.95 16.95
C VAL A 49 -10.06 -3.00 15.84
N ILE A 50 -10.96 -2.87 14.88
CA ILE A 50 -11.00 -3.71 13.68
C ILE A 50 -10.73 -2.83 12.47
N VAL A 51 -9.70 -3.19 11.72
CA VAL A 51 -9.35 -2.54 10.45
C VAL A 51 -9.59 -3.52 9.30
N ARG A 52 -10.12 -3.03 8.18
CA ARG A 52 -10.40 -3.84 7.01
C ARG A 52 -9.75 -3.28 5.76
N TYR A 53 -9.21 -4.19 4.96
CA TYR A 53 -8.69 -3.91 3.62
C TYR A 53 -9.36 -4.83 2.61
N ARG A 54 -9.76 -4.30 1.46
CA ARG A 54 -9.99 -5.11 0.26
C ARG A 54 -8.64 -5.44 -0.36
N VAL A 55 -8.31 -6.72 -0.40
CA VAL A 55 -7.07 -7.23 -1.01
C VAL A 55 -7.41 -7.76 -2.39
N THR A 56 -6.75 -7.25 -3.43
CA THR A 56 -6.99 -7.63 -4.84
C THR A 56 -5.71 -8.14 -5.47
N ASN A 57 -5.77 -9.27 -6.17
CA ASN A 57 -4.61 -9.79 -6.91
C ASN A 57 -4.52 -9.17 -8.31
N ASN A 58 -3.57 -8.26 -8.51
CA ASN A 58 -3.31 -7.62 -9.80
C ASN A 58 -2.31 -8.39 -10.67
N THR A 59 -1.84 -9.56 -10.23
CA THR A 59 -0.95 -10.39 -11.04
C THR A 59 -1.71 -11.13 -12.13
N ASN A 60 -1.00 -11.63 -13.15
CA ASN A 60 -1.62 -12.33 -14.28
C ASN A 60 -2.04 -13.78 -13.99
N SER A 61 -1.97 -14.23 -12.74
CA SER A 61 -2.20 -15.62 -12.37
C SER A 61 -2.74 -15.74 -10.95
N ALA A 62 -3.37 -16.86 -10.62
CA ALA A 62 -3.78 -17.12 -9.25
C ALA A 62 -2.59 -17.14 -8.29
N ARG A 63 -2.79 -16.65 -7.07
CA ARG A 63 -1.77 -16.57 -6.03
C ARG A 63 -2.34 -17.07 -4.71
N ALA A 64 -1.59 -17.98 -4.08
CA ALA A 64 -1.73 -18.27 -2.66
C ALA A 64 -1.00 -17.18 -1.88
N LEU A 65 -1.71 -16.53 -0.98
CA LEU A 65 -1.31 -15.34 -0.25
C LEU A 65 -1.43 -15.56 1.26
N THR A 66 -0.59 -14.85 1.99
CA THR A 66 -0.59 -14.79 3.45
C THR A 66 -0.19 -13.38 3.89
N ILE A 67 -0.37 -13.08 5.17
CA ILE A 67 0.10 -11.82 5.75
C ILE A 67 1.42 -12.03 6.48
N VAL A 68 2.28 -11.02 6.49
CA VAL A 68 3.41 -10.98 7.43
C VAL A 68 2.84 -10.81 8.84
N PRO A 69 3.20 -11.66 9.81
CA PRO A 69 2.75 -11.50 11.20
C PRO A 69 3.16 -10.14 11.78
N VAL A 70 2.24 -9.48 12.48
CA VAL A 70 2.47 -8.22 13.18
C VAL A 70 2.04 -8.38 14.63
N ALA A 71 2.88 -7.95 15.56
CA ALA A 71 2.58 -8.02 16.99
C ALA A 71 1.27 -7.27 17.31
N GLY A 72 0.42 -7.89 18.12
CA GLY A 72 -0.89 -7.34 18.49
C GLY A 72 -1.95 -7.34 17.39
N VAL A 73 -1.67 -7.93 16.21
CA VAL A 73 -2.62 -8.02 15.09
C VAL A 73 -3.05 -9.48 14.86
N THR A 74 -4.36 -9.72 14.86
CA THR A 74 -4.95 -11.02 14.55
C THR A 74 -5.91 -10.89 13.36
N GLN A 75 -5.80 -11.76 12.36
CA GLN A 75 -6.79 -11.79 11.26
C GLN A 75 -8.07 -12.48 11.73
N ILE A 76 -9.20 -11.86 11.43
CA ILE A 76 -10.51 -12.44 11.64
C ILE A 76 -10.88 -13.24 10.38
N ILE A 77 -11.18 -14.52 10.57
CA ILE A 77 -11.70 -15.44 9.54
C ILE A 77 -13.13 -15.81 9.92
N GLY A 78 -14.04 -15.96 8.96
CA GLY A 78 -15.39 -16.49 9.26
C GLY A 78 -16.55 -15.93 8.44
N ASN A 79 -16.39 -14.79 7.78
CA ASN A 79 -17.41 -14.24 6.88
C ASN A 79 -17.19 -14.74 5.44
N ALA A 80 -18.25 -14.82 4.64
CA ALA A 80 -18.18 -15.33 3.26
C ALA A 80 -17.13 -14.60 2.40
N ASP A 81 -17.00 -13.27 2.58
CA ASP A 81 -16.04 -12.44 1.84
C ASP A 81 -14.68 -12.27 2.54
N ALA A 82 -14.50 -12.87 3.73
CA ALA A 82 -13.27 -12.71 4.48
C ALA A 82 -12.12 -13.47 3.81
N CYS A 83 -10.95 -12.84 3.73
CA CYS A 83 -9.74 -13.56 3.35
C CYS A 83 -9.50 -14.68 4.38
N ARG A 84 -9.35 -15.92 3.90
CA ARG A 84 -8.92 -17.08 4.70
C ARG A 84 -7.43 -16.95 5.11
N ARG A 85 -6.91 -17.89 5.86
CA ARG A 85 -5.49 -17.93 6.24
C ARG A 85 -4.91 -19.35 6.03
N PRO A 86 -4.03 -19.55 5.03
CA PRO A 86 -3.76 -18.66 3.89
C PRO A 86 -4.99 -18.50 2.98
N PHE A 87 -4.91 -17.64 1.96
CA PHE A 87 -6.01 -17.42 1.01
C PHE A 87 -5.51 -17.45 -0.44
N VAL A 88 -6.39 -17.84 -1.37
CA VAL A 88 -6.08 -17.90 -2.81
C VAL A 88 -6.93 -16.87 -3.54
N LEU A 89 -6.30 -16.00 -4.31
CA LEU A 89 -6.99 -15.05 -5.20
C LEU A 89 -6.61 -15.33 -6.66
N GLY A 90 -7.61 -15.52 -7.50
CA GLY A 90 -7.46 -15.47 -8.96
C GLY A 90 -7.06 -14.07 -9.45
N LYS A 91 -6.69 -13.94 -10.72
CA LYS A 91 -6.42 -12.63 -11.34
C LYS A 91 -7.65 -11.73 -11.20
N GLY A 92 -7.46 -10.52 -10.66
CA GLY A 92 -8.52 -9.53 -10.43
C GLY A 92 -9.50 -9.86 -9.31
N HIS A 93 -9.42 -11.06 -8.72
CA HIS A 93 -10.29 -11.43 -7.60
C HIS A 93 -9.83 -10.72 -6.32
N SER A 94 -10.78 -10.52 -5.41
CA SER A 94 -10.54 -9.87 -4.13
C SER A 94 -11.22 -10.57 -2.96
N CYS A 95 -10.74 -10.29 -1.76
CA CYS A 95 -11.37 -10.64 -0.50
C CYS A 95 -11.17 -9.50 0.52
N VAL A 96 -11.90 -9.55 1.63
CA VAL A 96 -11.78 -8.57 2.72
C VAL A 96 -10.88 -9.13 3.82
N LEU A 97 -9.69 -8.55 3.96
CA LEU A 97 -8.77 -8.81 5.06
C LEU A 97 -9.22 -8.02 6.28
N SER A 98 -9.80 -8.70 7.27
CA SER A 98 -10.19 -8.10 8.55
C SER A 98 -9.14 -8.36 9.62
N LEU A 99 -8.65 -7.31 10.25
CA LEU A 99 -7.58 -7.34 11.24
C LEU A 99 -8.09 -6.77 12.57
N ARG A 100 -8.06 -7.57 13.63
CA ARG A 100 -8.24 -7.13 15.01
C ARG A 100 -6.91 -6.68 15.56
N ILE A 101 -6.84 -5.45 16.06
CA ILE A 101 -5.65 -4.86 16.66
C ILE A 101 -5.92 -4.67 18.15
N SER A 102 -5.09 -5.26 18.99
CA SER A 102 -5.17 -5.18 20.46
C SER A 102 -4.14 -4.19 20.98
N GLY A 103 -4.59 -3.12 21.65
CA GLY A 103 -3.72 -2.12 22.26
C GLY A 103 -2.79 -2.71 23.30
N ALA A 104 -3.24 -3.73 24.05
CA ALA A 104 -2.45 -4.42 25.07
C ALA A 104 -1.19 -5.12 24.52
N GLN A 105 -1.18 -5.43 23.22
CA GLN A 105 -0.12 -6.19 22.55
C GLN A 105 0.66 -5.34 21.54
N LEU A 106 0.38 -4.03 21.48
CA LEU A 106 1.15 -3.11 20.65
C LEU A 106 2.55 -2.91 21.23
N THR A 107 3.54 -2.85 20.35
CA THR A 107 4.88 -2.42 20.70
C THR A 107 4.91 -0.91 20.96
N ALA A 108 5.92 -0.43 21.69
CA ALA A 108 6.10 0.99 21.96
C ALA A 108 6.24 1.84 20.68
N SER A 109 6.74 1.24 19.60
CA SER A 109 6.86 1.88 18.29
C SER A 109 5.56 1.93 17.50
N GLY A 110 4.46 1.33 17.96
CA GLY A 110 3.23 1.23 17.18
C GLY A 110 3.37 0.43 15.88
N ILE A 111 2.43 0.65 14.96
CA ILE A 111 2.38 0.03 13.63
C ILE A 111 2.35 1.15 12.58
N HIS A 112 3.33 1.14 11.68
CA HIS A 112 3.46 2.14 10.61
C HIS A 112 3.72 1.44 9.27
N GLY A 113 2.70 1.40 8.39
CA GLY A 113 2.84 0.94 7.00
C GLY A 113 1.99 -0.27 6.61
N GLY A 114 1.56 -1.08 7.57
CA GLY A 114 0.89 -2.36 7.31
C GLY A 114 -0.49 -2.27 6.63
N PRO A 115 -1.15 -3.42 6.38
CA PRO A 115 -0.62 -4.79 6.47
C PRO A 115 0.21 -5.20 5.23
N THR A 116 1.22 -6.05 5.43
CA THR A 116 1.97 -6.63 4.30
C THR A 116 1.34 -7.94 3.86
N VAL A 117 0.91 -8.04 2.61
CA VAL A 117 0.43 -9.28 1.99
C VAL A 117 1.51 -9.81 1.06
N CYS A 118 1.87 -11.07 1.23
CA CYS A 118 2.88 -11.75 0.43
C CYS A 118 2.29 -13.00 -0.22
N LYS A 119 2.89 -13.41 -1.33
CA LYS A 119 2.74 -14.78 -1.83
C LYS A 119 3.23 -15.75 -0.75
N THR A 120 2.66 -16.94 -0.66
CA THR A 120 3.25 -18.01 0.16
C THR A 120 4.48 -18.61 -0.54
N ILE A 121 5.39 -19.21 0.22
CA ILE A 121 6.55 -19.93 -0.34
C ILE A 121 6.09 -21.08 -1.26
N GLY A 122 5.02 -21.79 -0.88
CA GLY A 122 4.44 -22.91 -1.63
C GLY A 122 4.94 -24.27 -1.14
N ARG A 123 4.62 -25.36 -1.88
CA ARG A 123 4.99 -26.75 -1.51
C ARG A 123 4.55 -27.17 -0.09
N GLY A 124 3.39 -26.68 0.36
CA GLY A 124 2.88 -26.92 1.72
C GLY A 124 3.32 -25.88 2.75
N ASP A 125 4.27 -25.00 2.40
CA ASP A 125 4.69 -23.88 3.23
C ASP A 125 3.81 -22.64 2.96
N SER A 126 3.14 -22.17 4.01
CA SER A 126 2.25 -21.01 4.02
C SER A 126 2.91 -19.74 4.59
N ASN A 127 4.22 -19.78 4.87
CA ASN A 127 5.00 -18.61 5.28
C ASN A 127 5.11 -17.58 4.13
N PRO A 128 5.25 -16.28 4.45
CA PRO A 128 5.37 -15.23 3.45
C PRO A 128 6.68 -15.33 2.66
N ASP A 129 6.58 -15.33 1.34
CA ASP A 129 7.69 -15.23 0.39
C ASP A 129 8.09 -13.75 0.25
N PRO A 130 9.28 -13.33 0.72
CA PRO A 130 9.68 -11.92 0.76
C PRO A 130 9.89 -11.32 -0.63
N TYR A 131 10.02 -12.13 -1.68
CA TYR A 131 10.27 -11.67 -3.04
C TYR A 131 9.00 -11.20 -3.77
N LEU A 132 7.82 -11.49 -3.22
CA LEU A 132 6.56 -11.06 -3.81
C LEU A 132 5.58 -10.63 -2.72
N CYS A 133 5.74 -9.40 -2.26
CA CYS A 133 4.90 -8.76 -1.26
C CYS A 133 4.33 -7.42 -1.77
N SER A 134 3.30 -6.94 -1.10
CA SER A 134 2.78 -5.58 -1.27
C SER A 134 2.26 -5.05 0.08
N GLN A 135 2.41 -3.75 0.27
CA GLN A 135 1.82 -2.99 1.38
C GLN A 135 0.89 -1.92 0.80
N PRO A 136 -0.08 -1.40 1.57
CA PRO A 136 -0.86 -0.26 1.14
C PRO A 136 0.06 0.94 0.84
N PRO A 137 -0.14 1.66 -0.27
CA PRO A 137 0.58 2.90 -0.52
C PRO A 137 0.04 4.01 0.40
N SER A 138 0.82 5.08 0.61
CA SER A 138 0.29 6.31 1.24
C SER A 138 -0.87 6.89 0.40
N PRO A 139 -1.97 7.38 1.00
CA PRO A 139 -2.23 7.54 2.44
C PRO A 139 -2.92 6.34 3.10
N ASN A 140 -3.05 5.22 2.39
CA ASN A 140 -3.83 4.05 2.82
C ASN A 140 -3.12 3.13 3.83
N ILE A 141 -1.96 3.54 4.34
CA ILE A 141 -1.20 2.77 5.32
C ILE A 141 -1.97 2.64 6.64
N LEU A 142 -1.74 1.52 7.34
CA LEU A 142 -2.11 1.37 8.74
C LEU A 142 -1.14 2.16 9.61
N HIS A 143 -1.69 3.08 10.41
CA HIS A 143 -0.96 3.91 11.35
C HIS A 143 -1.61 3.80 12.74
N VAL A 144 -0.96 3.08 13.65
CA VAL A 144 -1.45 2.89 15.01
C VAL A 144 -0.37 3.30 15.98
N ASN A 145 -0.66 4.32 16.79
CA ASN A 145 0.23 4.76 17.87
C ASN A 145 -0.30 4.31 19.23
N PRO A 146 0.58 3.91 20.17
CA PRO A 146 0.19 3.81 21.56
C PRO A 146 -0.18 5.19 22.12
N ASN A 147 -1.20 5.25 22.98
CA ASN A 147 -1.66 6.46 23.67
C ASN A 147 -1.29 6.45 25.14
#